data_AF-A0A524DIL9-F1
#
_entry.id   AF-A0A524DIL9-F1
#
_cell.length_a   1.000
_cell.length_b   1.000
_cell.length_c   1.000
_cell.angle_alpha   90.00
_cell.angle_beta   90.00
_cell.angle_gamma   90.00
#
_symmetry.space_group_name_H-M   'P 1'
#
loop_
_entity.id
_entity.type
_entity.pdbx_description
1 polymer ?
#
loop_
_entity_poly.entity_id
_entity_poly.type
_entity_poly.pdbx_seq_one_letter_code
_entity_poly.pdbx_strand_id
1 'polypeptide(L)'
;MSKIKVGIVGAGSAGLFAANELGNQLGNKIEIKIYDAGPAIENRYCPQKNEYECAQCDPCRIMSGIGGAGAWSSGILNLNKNIGGNLNELCSRANLNVDDVMKQIDDLFLKNGAPDRIFDP
;
A
#
# COMPACT_ATOMS: atom_id res chain seq x y z
N MET A 1 -26.36 -15.76 -6.80
CA MET A 1 -24.97 -16.18 -7.11
C MET A 1 -24.16 -16.10 -5.83
N SER A 2 -23.35 -17.12 -5.53
CA SER A 2 -22.42 -17.09 -4.39
C SER A 2 -21.26 -16.14 -4.68
N LYS A 3 -20.93 -15.26 -3.73
CA LYS A 3 -19.77 -14.36 -3.84
C LYS A 3 -18.47 -15.14 -3.68
N ILE A 4 -17.45 -14.76 -4.45
CA ILE A 4 -16.07 -15.18 -4.22
C ILE A 4 -15.61 -14.53 -2.91
N LYS A 5 -14.96 -15.28 -2.03
CA LYS A 5 -14.44 -14.78 -0.75
C LYS A 5 -12.92 -14.74 -0.80
N VAL A 6 -12.34 -13.58 -0.52
CA VAL A 6 -10.89 -13.38 -0.51
C VAL A 6 -10.45 -12.82 0.83
N GLY A 7 -9.45 -13.47 1.44
CA GLY A 7 -8.72 -12.94 2.59
C GLY A 7 -7.39 -12.36 2.15
N ILE A 8 -7.10 -11.12 2.51
CA ILE A 8 -5.82 -10.43 2.25
C ILE A 8 -5.15 -10.22 3.60
N VAL A 9 -3.90 -10.67 3.74
CA VAL A 9 -3.09 -10.48 4.95
C VAL A 9 -2.06 -9.39 4.69
N GLY A 10 -2.11 -8.33 5.50
CA GLY A 10 -1.37 -7.09 5.35
C GLY A 10 -2.23 -5.98 4.74
N ALA A 11 -2.47 -4.91 5.50
CA ALA A 11 -3.16 -3.69 5.07
C ALA A 11 -2.18 -2.57 4.68
N GLY A 12 -0.98 -2.95 4.20
CA GLY A 12 -0.04 -2.03 3.53
C GLY A 12 -0.46 -1.70 2.10
N SER A 13 0.37 -0.95 1.38
CA SER A 13 0.10 -0.55 -0.01
C SER A 13 -0.26 -1.74 -0.90
N ALA A 14 0.55 -2.81 -0.92
CA ALA A 14 0.28 -3.98 -1.74
C ALA A 14 -1.12 -4.61 -1.47
N GLY A 15 -1.50 -4.77 -0.20
CA GLY A 15 -2.78 -5.36 0.17
C GLY A 15 -3.97 -4.44 -0.14
N LEU A 16 -3.83 -3.13 0.11
CA LEU A 16 -4.85 -2.14 -0.21
C LEU A 16 -5.06 -1.99 -1.72
N PHE A 17 -3.99 -1.98 -2.51
CA PHE A 17 -4.07 -1.97 -3.98
C PHE A 17 -4.72 -3.24 -4.52
N ALA A 18 -4.33 -4.42 -4.01
CA ALA A 18 -4.96 -5.68 -4.40
C ALA A 18 -6.48 -5.68 -4.10
N ALA A 19 -6.88 -5.21 -2.92
CA ALA A 19 -8.29 -5.10 -2.56
C ALA A 19 -9.05 -4.13 -3.47
N ASN A 20 -8.47 -2.96 -3.75
CA ASN A 20 -9.06 -1.95 -4.63
C ASN A 20 -9.27 -2.51 -6.06
N GLU A 21 -8.24 -3.15 -6.62
CA GLU A 21 -8.32 -3.72 -7.97
C GLU A 21 -9.36 -4.83 -8.06
N LEU A 22 -9.32 -5.80 -7.14
CA LEU A 22 -10.29 -6.89 -7.09
C LEU A 22 -11.73 -6.37 -6.91
N GLY A 23 -11.91 -5.37 -6.05
CA GLY A 23 -13.20 -4.72 -5.82
C GLY A 23 -13.73 -4.03 -7.09
N ASN A 24 -12.88 -3.32 -7.82
CA ASN A 24 -13.26 -2.64 -9.06
C ASN A 24 -13.59 -3.63 -10.19
N GLN A 25 -12.84 -4.72 -10.32
CA GLN A 25 -13.02 -5.71 -11.38
C GLN A 25 -14.25 -6.61 -11.16
N LEU A 26 -14.50 -7.02 -9.92
CA LEU A 26 -15.52 -8.03 -9.61
C LEU A 26 -16.79 -7.44 -8.98
N GLY A 27 -16.72 -6.23 -8.42
CA GLY A 27 -17.84 -5.52 -7.80
C GLY A 27 -18.62 -6.40 -6.82
N ASN A 28 -19.95 -6.52 -7.03
CA ASN A 28 -20.83 -7.29 -6.14
C ASN A 28 -20.60 -8.82 -6.16
N LYS A 29 -19.70 -9.33 -7.02
CA LYS A 29 -19.37 -10.76 -7.12
C LYS A 29 -18.32 -11.21 -6.11
N ILE A 30 -17.67 -10.28 -5.39
CA ILE A 30 -16.61 -10.57 -4.42
C ILE A 30 -16.95 -10.03 -3.02
N GLU A 31 -16.44 -10.71 -1.99
CA GLU A 31 -16.37 -10.26 -0.60
C GLU A 31 -14.89 -10.33 -0.18
N ILE A 32 -14.32 -9.18 0.20
CA ILE A 32 -12.91 -9.04 0.57
C ILE A 32 -12.80 -8.74 2.06
N LYS A 33 -11.96 -9.48 2.78
CA LYS A 33 -11.55 -9.17 4.15
C LYS A 33 -10.06 -8.94 4.19
N ILE A 34 -9.65 -7.80 4.73
CA ILE A 34 -8.24 -7.43 4.90
C ILE A 34 -7.91 -7.55 6.39
N TYR A 35 -6.81 -8.22 6.71
CA TYR A 35 -6.33 -8.42 8.07
C TYR A 35 -4.95 -7.77 8.20
N ASP A 36 -4.71 -7.07 9.29
CA ASP A 36 -3.38 -6.57 9.65
C ASP A 36 -3.12 -6.85 11.13
N ALA A 37 -1.85 -7.02 11.50
CA ALA A 37 -1.46 -7.22 12.89
C ALA A 37 -1.56 -5.91 13.70
N GLY A 38 -1.37 -4.76 13.04
CA GLY A 38 -1.44 -3.46 13.68
C GLY A 38 -2.84 -2.84 13.69
N PRO A 39 -2.97 -1.65 14.30
CA PRO A 39 -4.25 -1.00 14.51
C PRO A 39 -4.72 -0.24 13.25
N ALA A 40 -5.96 0.25 13.32
CA ALA A 40 -6.46 1.27 12.39
C ALA A 40 -5.64 2.57 12.50
N ILE A 41 -5.69 3.40 11.45
CA ILE A 41 -4.80 4.56 11.31
C ILE A 41 -4.97 5.59 12.44
N GLU A 42 -6.21 5.81 12.88
CA GLU A 42 -6.59 6.70 13.99
C GLU A 42 -6.05 6.25 15.34
N ASN A 43 -5.77 4.95 15.49
CA ASN A 43 -5.23 4.34 16.70
C ASN A 43 -3.74 4.00 16.56
N ARG A 44 -3.09 4.46 15.48
CA ARG A 44 -1.72 4.09 15.13
C ARG A 44 -0.71 5.11 15.63
N TYR A 45 -0.36 5.01 16.90
CA TYR A 45 0.59 5.91 17.55
C TYR A 45 1.92 5.22 17.90
N CYS A 46 3.05 5.85 17.57
CA CYS A 46 4.38 5.41 18.00
C CYS A 46 4.88 6.30 19.15
N PRO A 47 5.16 5.75 20.35
CA PRO A 47 5.67 6.51 21.50
C PRO A 47 6.97 7.27 21.23
N GLN A 48 7.83 6.72 20.36
CA GLN A 48 9.09 7.35 19.93
C GLN A 48 8.89 8.75 19.32
N LYS A 49 7.67 9.14 18.93
CA LYS A 49 7.42 10.52 18.48
C LYS A 49 7.55 11.54 19.63
N ASN A 50 7.28 11.12 20.86
CA ASN A 50 7.35 11.96 22.07
C ASN A 50 8.49 11.56 23.01
N GLU A 51 9.08 10.39 22.80
CA GLU A 51 10.17 9.83 23.59
C GLU A 51 11.43 9.71 22.72
N TYR A 52 12.62 9.92 23.29
CA TYR A 52 13.87 9.81 22.53
C TYR A 52 14.28 8.35 22.24
N GLU A 53 13.60 7.36 22.83
CA GLU A 53 13.92 5.94 22.71
C GLU A 53 12.78 5.16 22.05
N CYS A 54 13.14 4.08 21.36
CA CYS A 54 12.16 3.19 20.73
C CYS A 54 11.52 2.28 21.78
N ALA A 55 10.20 2.35 21.92
CA ALA A 55 9.44 1.52 22.85
C ALA A 55 9.28 0.04 22.42
N GLN A 56 9.90 -0.39 21.31
CA GLN A 56 9.89 -1.77 20.79
C GLN A 56 8.50 -2.42 20.80
N CYS A 57 7.48 -1.70 20.30
CA CYS A 57 6.09 -2.19 20.29
C CYS A 57 5.95 -3.53 19.55
N ASP A 58 5.08 -4.40 20.06
CA ASP A 58 4.69 -5.66 19.39
C ASP A 58 3.18 -5.69 19.09
N PRO A 59 2.76 -5.63 17.81
CA PRO A 59 3.58 -5.37 16.64
C PRO A 59 4.01 -3.89 16.55
N CYS A 60 5.10 -3.62 15.84
CA CYS A 60 5.65 -2.28 15.69
C CYS A 60 4.63 -1.33 15.04
N ARG A 61 4.33 -0.21 15.72
CA ARG A 61 3.32 0.77 15.25
C ARG A 61 3.78 1.55 14.01
N ILE A 62 5.08 1.60 13.72
CA ILE A 62 5.61 2.15 12.46
C ILE A 62 5.47 1.16 11.31
N MET A 63 5.62 -0.14 11.55
CA MET A 63 5.68 -1.15 10.49
C MET A 63 4.34 -1.83 10.21
N SER A 64 3.47 -1.92 11.22
CA SER A 64 2.21 -2.67 11.18
C SER A 64 1.01 -1.77 11.48
N GLY A 65 -0.11 -2.08 10.83
CA GLY A 65 -1.38 -1.34 10.89
C GLY A 65 -1.86 -0.94 9.50
N ILE A 66 -3.05 -0.35 9.44
CA ILE A 66 -3.60 0.16 8.18
C ILE A 66 -2.62 1.18 7.57
N GLY A 67 -2.31 1.00 6.28
CA GLY A 67 -1.31 1.77 5.54
C GLY A 67 0.11 1.19 5.60
N GLY A 68 0.37 0.17 6.43
CA GLY A 68 1.68 -0.48 6.55
C GLY A 68 2.81 0.50 6.86
N ALA A 69 4.07 0.15 6.54
CA ALA A 69 5.21 1.04 6.77
C ALA A 69 5.11 2.39 6.03
N GLY A 70 4.39 2.43 4.91
CA GLY A 70 4.24 3.64 4.09
C GLY A 70 3.49 4.77 4.79
N ALA A 71 2.57 4.47 5.72
CA ALA A 71 1.77 5.47 6.41
C ALA A 71 2.63 6.54 7.10
N TRP A 72 3.67 6.14 7.84
CA TRP A 72 4.60 7.03 8.56
C TRP A 72 5.93 7.25 7.83
N SER A 73 5.93 7.09 6.51
CA SER A 73 7.05 7.47 5.66
C SER A 73 6.95 8.94 5.22
N SER A 74 7.96 9.44 4.50
CA SER A 74 7.87 10.75 3.81
C SER A 74 6.85 10.77 2.67
N GLY A 75 6.26 9.62 2.31
CA GLY A 75 5.26 9.53 1.24
C GLY A 75 5.84 9.74 -0.16
N ILE A 76 7.16 9.67 -0.32
CA ILE A 76 7.82 9.86 -1.63
C ILE A 76 7.57 8.63 -2.49
N LEU A 77 6.90 8.83 -3.62
CA LEU A 77 6.74 7.82 -4.66
C LEU A 77 7.89 7.94 -5.64
N ASN A 78 8.65 6.86 -5.82
CA ASN A 78 9.72 6.83 -6.80
C ASN A 78 9.16 6.41 -8.16
N LEU A 79 9.18 7.33 -9.13
CA LEU A 79 8.70 7.10 -10.50
C LEU A 79 9.79 6.54 -11.44
N ASN A 80 10.86 5.95 -10.89
CA ASN A 80 11.87 5.23 -11.65
C ASN A 80 11.75 3.71 -11.43
N LYS A 81 11.49 2.97 -12.52
CA LYS A 81 11.35 1.50 -12.50
C LYS A 81 12.58 0.72 -12.03
N ASN A 82 13.73 1.39 -11.93
CA ASN A 82 14.98 0.78 -11.47
C ASN A 82 15.21 0.98 -9.96
N ILE A 83 14.31 1.65 -9.23
CA ILE A 83 14.43 1.93 -7.80
C ILE A 83 13.32 1.19 -7.03
N GLY A 84 13.65 0.68 -5.84
CA GLY A 84 12.66 0.10 -4.93
C GLY A 84 12.36 -1.39 -5.12
N GLY A 85 13.10 -2.10 -5.99
CA GLY A 85 13.04 -3.55 -6.15
C GLY A 85 12.98 -4.00 -7.60
N ASN A 86 12.39 -5.18 -7.84
CA ASN A 86 12.39 -5.85 -9.15
C ASN A 86 11.06 -5.68 -9.90
N LEU A 87 10.44 -4.49 -9.84
CA LEU A 87 9.11 -4.26 -10.42
C LEU A 87 9.05 -4.64 -11.92
N ASN A 88 10.07 -4.26 -12.69
CA ASN A 88 10.14 -4.60 -14.12
C ASN A 88 10.15 -6.12 -14.39
N GLU A 89 10.87 -6.90 -13.58
CA GLU A 89 10.89 -8.36 -13.68
C GLU A 89 9.52 -8.95 -13.33
N LEU A 90 8.88 -8.46 -12.25
CA LEU A 90 7.55 -8.91 -11.83
C LEU A 90 6.50 -8.62 -12.90
N CYS A 91 6.50 -7.42 -13.49
CA CYS A 91 5.62 -7.06 -14.59
C CYS A 91 5.86 -7.95 -15.81
N SER A 92 7.12 -8.17 -16.20
CA SER A 92 7.47 -9.04 -17.34
C SER A 92 6.96 -10.47 -17.16
N ARG A 93 7.14 -11.05 -15.97
CA ARG A 93 6.64 -12.40 -15.63
C ARG A 93 5.11 -12.50 -15.63
N ALA A 94 4.43 -11.38 -15.41
CA ALA A 94 2.98 -11.27 -15.45
C ALA A 94 2.43 -10.84 -16.83
N ASN A 95 3.28 -10.68 -17.86
CA ASN A 95 2.93 -10.11 -19.16
C ASN A 95 2.31 -8.70 -19.06
N LEU A 96 2.80 -7.88 -18.13
CA LEU A 96 2.40 -6.50 -17.92
C LEU A 96 3.49 -5.53 -18.38
N ASN A 97 3.07 -4.38 -18.88
CA ASN A 97 3.98 -3.25 -19.11
C ASN A 97 4.23 -2.52 -17.78
N VAL A 98 5.50 -2.39 -17.40
CA VAL A 98 5.90 -1.73 -16.15
C VAL A 98 5.51 -0.25 -16.10
N ASP A 99 5.61 0.46 -17.23
CA ASP A 99 5.34 1.89 -17.28
C ASP A 99 3.82 2.15 -17.11
N ASP A 100 2.97 1.27 -17.65
CA ASP A 100 1.52 1.32 -17.43
C ASP A 100 1.15 1.04 -15.98
N VAL A 101 1.79 0.05 -15.34
CA VAL A 101 1.58 -0.26 -13.92
C VAL A 101 2.00 0.91 -13.03
N MET A 102 3.15 1.52 -13.31
CA MET A 102 3.61 2.69 -12.57
C MET A 102 2.64 3.87 -12.73
N LYS A 103 2.16 4.11 -13.95
CA LYS A 103 1.14 5.15 -14.20
C LYS A 103 -0.15 4.88 -13.42
N GLN A 104 -0.63 3.64 -13.39
CA GLN A 104 -1.82 3.28 -12.61
C GLN A 104 -1.66 3.53 -11.11
N ILE A 105 -0.47 3.24 -10.58
CA ILE A 105 -0.12 3.52 -9.18
C ILE A 105 -0.15 5.03 -8.93
N ASP A 106 0.54 5.81 -9.77
CA ASP A 106 0.60 7.28 -9.65
C ASP A 106 -0.78 7.92 -9.76
N ASP A 107 -1.56 7.57 -10.79
CA ASP A 107 -2.94 8.04 -10.99
C ASP A 107 -3.82 7.76 -9.75
N LEU A 108 -3.65 6.59 -9.11
CA LEU A 108 -4.41 6.25 -7.90
C LEU A 108 -4.01 7.16 -6.74
N PHE A 109 -2.72 7.43 -6.53
CA PHE A 109 -2.26 8.33 -5.48
C PHE A 109 -2.73 9.77 -5.71
N LEU A 110 -2.63 10.27 -6.95
CA LEU A 110 -3.14 11.60 -7.34
C LEU A 110 -4.64 11.72 -7.07
N LYS A 111 -5.42 10.70 -7.46
CA LYS A 111 -6.87 10.64 -7.19
C LYS A 111 -7.20 10.70 -5.69
N ASN A 112 -6.30 10.21 -4.84
CA ASN A 112 -6.46 10.21 -3.38
C ASN A 112 -5.72 11.36 -2.68
N GLY A 113 -5.34 12.41 -3.42
CA GLY A 113 -4.83 13.66 -2.85
C GLY A 113 -3.31 13.80 -2.79
N ALA A 114 -2.56 12.95 -3.47
CA ALA A 114 -1.13 13.19 -3.67
C ALA A 114 -0.89 14.46 -4.52
N PRO A 115 0.22 15.19 -4.31
CA PRO A 115 0.57 16.34 -5.13
C PRO A 115 0.78 15.96 -6.60
N ASP A 116 0.36 16.82 -7.53
CA ASP A 116 0.51 16.65 -8.98
C ASP A 116 1.85 17.15 -9.54
N ARG A 117 2.77 17.55 -8.67
CA ARG A 117 4.09 18.05 -9.03
C ARG A 117 5.14 16.96 -8.91
N ILE A 118 5.85 16.71 -10.01
CA ILE A 118 7.05 15.87 -10.02
C ILE A 118 8.22 16.68 -9.44
N PHE A 119 8.95 16.07 -8.50
CA PHE A 119 10.17 16.61 -7.93
C PHE A 119 11.36 15.91 -8.59
N ASP A 120 12.18 16.67 -9.30
CA ASP A 120 13.47 16.22 -9.83
C ASP A 120 14.56 16.71 -8.85
N PRO A 121 15.25 15.82 -8.13
CA PRO A 121 16.22 16.19 -7.09
C PRO A 121 17.49 16.88 -7.63
#